data_AF-A0A2C9K452-F1
#
_entry.id   AF-A0A2C9K452-F1
#
_cell.length_a   1.000
_cell.length_b   1.000
_cell.length_c   1.000
_cell.angle_alpha   90.00
_cell.angle_beta   90.00
_cell.angle_gamma   90.00
#
_symmetry.space_group_name_H-M   'P 1'
#
loop_
_entity.id
_entity.type
_entity.pdbx_description
1 polymer ?
#
loop_
_entity_poly.entity_id
_entity_poly.type
_entity_poly.pdbx_seq_one_letter_code
_entity_poly.pdbx_strand_id
1 'polypeptide(L)'
;MFTMSISMETAYGSLTLFTSILHNVFLLYHIDIFVSVYKIDKTSFWFGETLFLIWNSLNDPIFGWISDKKLLGIVSNNSSVTNIVWSRLGALQLYGPLFSCAFVLFWVHWAWPGLQFAVCLCLYDGFLTMIDLHHSALLADLSLSDSVRTKLNSRCSLFSAIGSISVFLSYLVWNKIDLTTFRIFCFVLATISFIGYLKMVKVLKKAYIKYSKDSQVQIDLQEQSVTDSFSGQESKASILKFGRQLLSHRNFVWFAFLNLVQYCNRVFTEGTCKLLNLVISDLVDEDVVLHSRPQAVSALVFGTAALVSKPGQTLAPVIGTWILALQTGHDIFQSGNEDGSIKLDLSKMDSAVRLAYKQGVFMMLICVPVVCAILQLLAWSQYTLKGQRLAQIKSFRAKLHHIPV
;
A
#
# COMPACT_ATOMS: atom_id res chain seq x y z
N MET A 1 18.47 -5.47 -35.11
CA MET A 1 18.62 -5.36 -33.64
C MET A 1 17.24 -5.65 -33.04
N PHE A 2 17.04 -6.86 -32.49
CA PHE A 2 15.77 -7.28 -31.91
C PHE A 2 15.44 -6.41 -30.68
N THR A 3 14.59 -5.40 -30.85
CA THR A 3 13.96 -4.74 -29.70
C THR A 3 12.93 -5.73 -29.13
N MET A 4 13.33 -6.52 -28.14
CA MET A 4 12.38 -7.31 -27.35
C MET A 4 11.29 -6.37 -26.85
N SER A 5 10.09 -6.45 -27.42
CA SER A 5 8.96 -5.65 -26.95
C SER A 5 8.54 -6.20 -25.59
N ILE A 6 8.93 -5.51 -24.52
CA ILE A 6 8.51 -5.84 -23.16
C ILE A 6 6.98 -5.76 -23.12
N SER A 7 6.34 -6.84 -22.68
CA SER A 7 4.88 -6.90 -22.57
C SER A 7 4.35 -5.92 -21.53
N MET A 8 3.11 -5.46 -21.72
CA MET A 8 2.43 -4.53 -20.82
C MET A 8 2.34 -5.07 -19.39
N GLU A 9 2.05 -6.36 -19.22
CA GLU A 9 1.93 -7.01 -17.92
C GLU A 9 3.29 -7.10 -17.22
N THR A 10 4.37 -7.28 -17.98
CA THR A 10 5.74 -7.29 -17.45
C THR A 10 6.14 -5.88 -17.01
N ALA A 11 5.83 -4.86 -17.82
CA ALA A 11 6.11 -3.47 -17.47
C ALA A 11 5.32 -3.04 -16.21
N TYR A 12 4.04 -3.37 -16.14
CA TYR A 12 3.20 -3.11 -14.97
C TYR A 12 3.72 -3.85 -13.72
N GLY A 13 3.94 -5.16 -13.81
CA GLY A 13 4.46 -5.97 -12.69
C GLY A 13 5.84 -5.54 -12.20
N SER A 14 6.70 -5.04 -13.08
CA SER A 14 8.02 -4.51 -12.71
C SER A 14 7.96 -3.27 -11.82
N LEU A 15 6.86 -2.49 -11.84
CA LEU A 15 6.71 -1.37 -10.91
C LEU A 15 6.67 -1.87 -9.45
N THR A 16 5.97 -2.98 -9.22
CA THR A 16 5.94 -3.66 -7.90
C THR A 16 7.31 -4.18 -7.48
N LEU A 17 8.18 -4.59 -8.43
CA LEU A 17 9.56 -4.98 -8.12
C LEU A 17 10.32 -3.81 -7.49
N PHE A 18 10.27 -2.63 -8.12
CA PHE A 18 11.02 -1.46 -7.67
C PHE A 18 10.52 -0.94 -6.32
N THR A 19 9.20 -1.00 -6.06
CA THR A 19 8.66 -0.75 -4.72
C THR A 19 9.19 -1.78 -3.72
N SER A 20 9.07 -3.07 -4.03
CA SER A 20 9.39 -4.18 -3.13
C SER A 20 10.86 -4.20 -2.70
N ILE A 21 11.79 -3.95 -3.63
CA ILE A 21 13.23 -3.91 -3.35
C ILE A 21 13.58 -2.87 -2.28
N LEU A 22 12.95 -1.69 -2.31
CA LEU A 22 13.19 -0.65 -1.31
C LEU A 22 12.37 -0.86 -0.05
N HIS A 23 11.08 -1.17 -0.20
CA HIS A 23 10.14 -1.27 0.90
C HIS A 23 10.52 -2.34 1.92
N ASN A 24 10.94 -3.51 1.45
CA ASN A 24 11.28 -4.59 2.37
C ASN A 24 12.54 -4.30 3.20
N VAL A 25 13.55 -3.65 2.59
CA VAL A 25 14.76 -3.20 3.30
C VAL A 25 14.41 -2.08 4.29
N PHE A 26 13.58 -1.13 3.88
CA PHE A 26 13.08 -0.07 4.76
C PHE A 26 12.39 -0.66 5.99
N LEU A 27 11.40 -1.55 5.81
CA LEU A 27 10.64 -2.17 6.90
C LEU A 27 11.54 -2.83 7.95
N LEU A 28 12.63 -3.46 7.50
CA LEU A 28 13.51 -4.22 8.38
C LEU A 28 14.49 -3.34 9.18
N TYR A 29 15.09 -2.31 8.56
CA TYR A 29 16.23 -1.59 9.16
C TYR A 29 15.95 -0.17 9.62
N HIS A 30 14.83 0.46 9.22
CA HIS A 30 14.62 1.88 9.52
C HIS A 30 14.65 2.17 11.04
N ILE A 31 13.90 1.41 11.85
CA ILE A 31 13.90 1.60 13.31
C ILE A 31 15.30 1.33 13.88
N ASP A 32 15.95 0.25 13.46
CA ASP A 32 17.25 -0.14 14.00
C ASP A 32 18.34 0.90 13.71
N ILE A 33 18.31 1.56 12.55
CA ILE A 33 19.25 2.65 12.26
C ILE A 33 19.01 3.87 13.16
N PHE A 34 17.76 4.26 13.40
CA PHE A 34 17.47 5.41 14.23
C PHE A 34 17.76 5.16 15.71
N VAL A 35 17.46 3.95 16.20
CA VAL A 35 17.67 3.57 17.60
C VAL A 35 19.12 3.22 17.88
N SER A 36 19.71 2.29 17.12
CA SER A 36 21.06 1.77 17.42
C SER A 36 22.19 2.66 16.92
N VAL A 37 22.02 3.34 15.78
CA VAL A 37 23.11 4.09 15.13
C VAL A 37 22.97 5.59 15.42
N TYR A 38 21.82 6.18 15.10
CA TYR A 38 21.60 7.62 15.32
C TYR A 38 21.25 7.96 16.76
N LYS A 39 21.00 6.96 17.60
CA LYS A 39 20.72 7.10 19.03
C LYS A 39 19.62 8.13 19.30
N ILE A 40 18.49 7.97 18.60
CA ILE A 40 17.30 8.77 18.85
C ILE A 40 16.84 8.57 20.30
N ASP A 41 16.51 9.66 20.99
CA ASP A 41 15.95 9.58 22.33
C ASP A 41 14.49 9.09 22.29
N LYS A 42 14.05 8.50 23.40
CA LYS A 42 12.72 7.90 23.52
C LYS A 42 11.60 8.93 23.26
N THR A 43 11.72 10.14 23.80
CA THR A 43 10.69 11.18 23.65
C THR A 43 10.49 11.59 22.18
N SER A 44 11.58 11.79 21.47
CA SER A 44 11.58 12.20 20.06
C SER A 44 11.11 11.10 19.14
N PHE A 45 11.43 9.84 19.45
CA PHE A 45 10.89 8.69 18.74
C PHE A 45 9.36 8.64 18.85
N TRP A 46 8.80 8.71 20.06
CA TRP A 46 7.35 8.67 20.27
C TRP A 46 6.63 9.86 19.64
N PHE A 47 7.25 11.04 19.70
CA PHE A 47 6.72 12.22 19.01
C PHE A 47 6.68 12.01 17.49
N GLY A 48 7.76 11.48 16.91
CA GLY A 48 7.84 11.15 15.49
C GLY A 48 6.82 10.10 15.05
N GLU A 49 6.66 9.01 15.81
CA GLU A 49 5.64 7.98 15.57
C GLU A 49 4.21 8.54 15.69
N THR A 50 3.97 9.45 16.63
CA THR A 50 2.66 10.10 16.77
C THR A 50 2.36 11.01 15.57
N LEU A 51 3.35 11.80 15.13
CA LEU A 51 3.22 12.61 13.92
C LEU A 51 2.97 11.73 12.69
N PHE A 52 3.72 10.64 12.58
CA PHE A 52 3.58 9.66 11.51
C PHE A 52 2.19 9.01 11.52
N LEU A 53 1.67 8.62 12.69
CA LEU A 53 0.32 8.07 12.82
C LEU A 53 -0.75 9.03 12.30
N ILE A 54 -0.64 10.32 12.63
CA ILE A 54 -1.57 11.35 12.13
C ILE A 54 -1.43 11.49 10.61
N TRP A 55 -0.20 11.58 10.11
CA TRP A 55 0.08 11.70 8.67
C TRP A 55 -0.45 10.51 7.88
N ASN A 56 -0.11 9.29 8.31
CA ASN A 56 -0.47 8.02 7.67
C ASN A 56 -1.99 7.78 7.67
N SER A 57 -2.70 8.32 8.66
CA SER A 57 -4.17 8.26 8.69
C SER A 57 -4.81 9.23 7.69
N LEU A 58 -4.22 10.42 7.53
CA LEU A 58 -4.77 11.49 6.70
C LEU A 58 -4.36 11.41 5.23
N ASN A 59 -3.21 10.82 4.91
CA ASN A 59 -2.65 10.88 3.57
C ASN A 59 -3.49 10.11 2.53
N ASP A 60 -4.00 8.91 2.84
CA ASP A 60 -4.79 8.12 1.90
C ASP A 60 -6.08 8.82 1.45
N PRO A 61 -6.96 9.32 2.34
CA PRO A 61 -8.18 10.00 1.90
C PRO A 61 -7.88 11.31 1.16
N ILE A 62 -6.84 12.06 1.58
CA ILE A 62 -6.45 13.31 0.93
C ILE A 62 -5.93 13.02 -0.49
N PHE A 63 -5.00 12.08 -0.63
CA PHE A 63 -4.39 11.73 -1.91
C PHE A 63 -5.37 11.02 -2.85
N GLY A 64 -6.26 10.18 -2.30
CA GLY A 64 -7.37 9.60 -3.04
C GLY A 64 -8.29 10.67 -3.63
N TRP A 65 -8.67 11.68 -2.83
CA TRP A 65 -9.48 12.79 -3.34
C TRP A 65 -8.74 13.66 -4.35
N ILE A 66 -7.45 13.97 -4.13
CA ILE A 66 -6.66 14.77 -5.09
C ILE A 66 -6.54 14.03 -6.44
N SER A 67 -6.30 12.71 -6.39
CA SER A 67 -6.27 11.85 -7.58
C SER A 67 -7.60 11.92 -8.35
N ASP A 68 -8.73 11.79 -7.65
CA ASP A 68 -10.05 11.69 -8.28
C ASP A 68 -10.66 13.05 -8.65
N LYS A 69 -10.32 14.14 -7.94
CA LYS A 69 -10.79 15.49 -8.30
C LYS A 69 -10.25 15.94 -9.65
N LYS A 70 -8.99 15.60 -9.93
CA LYS A 70 -8.39 15.84 -11.25
C LYS A 70 -9.07 15.02 -12.34
N LEU A 71 -9.61 13.85 -11.99
CA LEU A 71 -10.43 12.99 -12.85
C LEU A 71 -11.77 13.65 -13.20
N LEU A 72 -12.50 14.12 -12.18
CA LEU A 72 -13.84 14.71 -12.31
C LEU A 72 -13.81 16.02 -13.12
N GLY A 73 -12.77 16.84 -12.98
CA GLY A 73 -12.61 18.06 -13.79
C GLY A 73 -12.27 17.81 -15.27
N ILE A 74 -11.74 16.64 -15.64
CA ILE A 74 -11.35 16.30 -17.02
C ILE A 74 -12.52 15.66 -17.80
N VAL A 75 -13.48 15.03 -17.11
CA VAL A 75 -14.67 14.40 -17.72
C VAL A 75 -15.58 15.41 -18.42
N SER A 76 -15.36 16.73 -18.24
CA SER A 76 -16.04 17.79 -18.99
C SER A 76 -15.64 17.89 -20.48
N ASN A 77 -14.59 17.20 -20.95
CA ASN A 77 -14.19 17.20 -22.37
C ASN A 77 -14.06 15.77 -22.92
N ASN A 78 -14.75 15.48 -24.04
CA ASN A 78 -14.98 14.17 -24.69
C ASN A 78 -13.72 13.35 -25.12
N SER A 79 -12.82 13.01 -24.20
CA SER A 79 -11.68 12.11 -24.43
C SER A 79 -11.27 11.35 -23.16
N SER A 80 -12.26 10.79 -22.44
CA SER A 80 -12.16 10.61 -20.98
C SER A 80 -11.25 9.47 -20.51
N VAL A 81 -11.17 8.31 -21.16
CA VAL A 81 -10.47 7.14 -20.60
C VAL A 81 -8.94 7.20 -20.79
N THR A 82 -8.48 7.54 -21.99
CA THR A 82 -7.05 7.60 -22.32
C THR A 82 -6.34 8.64 -21.45
N ASN A 83 -6.96 9.80 -21.22
CA ASN A 83 -6.42 10.88 -20.41
C ASN A 83 -6.24 10.51 -18.93
N ILE A 84 -7.10 9.65 -18.39
CA ILE A 84 -7.02 9.15 -17.01
C ILE A 84 -5.77 8.31 -16.81
N VAL A 85 -5.60 7.29 -17.67
CA VAL A 85 -4.44 6.38 -17.61
C VAL A 85 -3.14 7.16 -17.76
N TRP A 86 -3.11 8.15 -18.67
CA TRP A 86 -1.95 9.03 -18.84
C TRP A 86 -1.62 9.87 -17.61
N SER A 87 -2.63 10.41 -16.93
CA SER A 87 -2.45 11.16 -15.68
C SER A 87 -1.85 10.27 -14.58
N ARG A 88 -2.36 9.04 -14.42
CA ARG A 88 -1.85 8.06 -13.43
C ARG A 88 -0.42 7.62 -13.75
N LEU A 89 -0.13 7.33 -15.02
CA LEU A 89 1.23 7.01 -15.46
C LEU A 89 2.17 8.21 -15.31
N GLY A 90 1.68 9.45 -15.50
CA GLY A 90 2.42 10.67 -15.21
C GLY A 90 2.78 10.79 -13.72
N ALA A 91 1.81 10.54 -12.84
CA ALA A 91 2.03 10.52 -11.40
C ALA A 91 3.05 9.45 -10.98
N LEU A 92 2.93 8.22 -11.49
CA LEU A 92 3.91 7.15 -11.22
C LEU A 92 5.32 7.50 -11.70
N GLN A 93 5.44 8.21 -12.83
CA GLN A 93 6.73 8.67 -13.34
C GLN A 93 7.38 9.73 -12.45
N LEU A 94 6.59 10.51 -11.71
CA LEU A 94 7.07 11.55 -10.80
C LEU A 94 7.35 10.98 -9.40
N TYR A 95 6.38 10.26 -8.82
CA TYR A 95 6.45 9.80 -7.44
C TYR A 95 7.36 8.59 -7.24
N GLY A 96 7.51 7.70 -8.23
CA GLY A 96 8.44 6.55 -8.15
C GLY A 96 9.91 6.96 -7.89
N PRO A 97 10.46 7.90 -8.68
CA PRO A 97 11.78 8.47 -8.43
C PRO A 97 11.88 9.21 -7.09
N LEU A 98 10.88 10.02 -6.73
CA LEU A 98 10.86 10.75 -5.45
C LEU A 98 10.83 9.81 -4.25
N PHE A 99 10.10 8.70 -4.32
CA PHE A 99 10.10 7.62 -3.34
C PHE A 99 11.50 7.03 -3.16
N SER A 100 12.22 6.81 -4.27
CA SER A 100 13.59 6.29 -4.24
C SER A 100 14.57 7.30 -3.60
N CYS A 101 14.36 8.60 -3.82
CA CYS A 101 15.11 9.65 -3.14
C CYS A 101 14.78 9.72 -1.64
N ALA A 102 13.50 9.62 -1.26
CA ALA A 102 13.07 9.62 0.13
C ALA A 102 13.65 8.43 0.91
N PHE A 103 13.74 7.26 0.27
CA PHE A 103 14.43 6.09 0.83
C PHE A 103 15.89 6.39 1.21
N VAL A 104 16.63 7.12 0.37
CA VAL A 104 18.03 7.45 0.62
C VAL A 104 18.22 8.35 1.85
N LEU A 105 17.24 9.21 2.15
CA LEU A 105 17.30 10.14 3.28
C LEU A 105 17.37 9.45 4.65
N PHE A 106 16.96 8.18 4.74
CA PHE A 106 17.08 7.38 5.97
C PHE A 106 18.53 7.04 6.31
N TRP A 107 19.37 6.86 5.30
CA TRP A 107 20.66 6.20 5.48
C TRP A 107 21.82 7.18 5.71
N VAL A 108 21.60 8.46 5.45
CA VAL A 108 22.57 9.54 5.66
C VAL A 108 22.11 10.41 6.83
N HIS A 109 23.00 10.72 7.76
CA HIS A 109 22.69 11.63 8.86
C HIS A 109 22.80 13.08 8.37
N TRP A 110 21.70 13.84 8.42
CA TRP A 110 21.66 15.22 7.90
C TRP A 110 20.97 16.21 8.84
N ALA A 111 20.17 15.74 9.79
CA ALA A 111 19.51 16.58 10.79
C ALA A 111 19.43 15.88 12.15
N TRP A 112 18.91 16.59 13.14
CA TRP A 112 18.66 16.02 14.45
C TRP A 112 17.78 14.75 14.34
N PRO A 113 18.15 13.64 15.02
CA PRO A 113 17.56 12.31 14.77
C PRO A 113 16.03 12.26 14.79
N GLY A 114 15.38 12.96 15.73
CA GLY A 114 13.90 12.98 15.79
C GLY A 114 13.23 13.72 14.63
N LEU A 115 13.80 14.84 14.20
CA LEU A 115 13.30 15.60 13.05
C LEU A 115 13.54 14.82 11.76
N GLN A 116 14.76 14.27 11.61
CA GLN A 116 15.09 13.42 10.47
C GLN A 116 14.14 12.22 10.40
N PHE A 117 13.90 11.55 11.53
CA PHE A 117 12.98 10.41 11.61
C PHE A 117 11.57 10.77 11.16
N ALA A 118 10.98 11.81 11.73
CA ALA A 118 9.62 12.25 11.42
C ALA A 118 9.48 12.69 9.95
N VAL A 119 10.42 13.51 9.44
CA VAL A 119 10.38 13.99 8.05
C VAL A 119 10.56 12.84 7.06
N CYS A 120 11.53 11.95 7.31
CA CYS A 120 11.78 10.83 6.41
C CYS A 120 10.59 9.86 6.37
N LEU A 121 10.00 9.53 7.54
CA LEU A 121 8.80 8.67 7.60
C LEU A 121 7.62 9.27 6.83
N CYS A 122 7.27 10.53 7.11
CA CYS A 122 6.14 11.18 6.44
C CYS A 122 6.34 11.32 4.92
N LEU A 123 7.55 11.71 4.48
CA LEU A 123 7.84 11.83 3.05
C LEU A 123 7.81 10.47 2.35
N TYR A 124 8.45 9.46 2.95
CA TYR A 124 8.52 8.12 2.37
C TYR A 124 7.13 7.48 2.26
N ASP A 125 6.37 7.49 3.34
CA ASP A 125 5.01 6.95 3.37
C ASP A 125 4.06 7.75 2.47
N GLY A 126 4.22 9.08 2.41
CA GLY A 126 3.45 9.91 1.49
C GLY A 126 3.67 9.53 0.02
N PHE A 127 4.93 9.36 -0.40
CA PHE A 127 5.23 8.92 -1.77
C PHE A 127 4.82 7.46 -2.02
N LEU A 128 5.01 6.58 -1.03
CA LEU A 128 4.57 5.18 -1.13
C LEU A 128 3.04 5.11 -1.33
N THR A 129 2.28 5.86 -0.53
CA THR A 129 0.82 5.95 -0.63
C THR A 129 0.38 6.46 -2.02
N MET A 130 1.05 7.47 -2.56
CA MET A 130 0.78 7.97 -3.92
C MET A 130 1.06 6.91 -5.00
N ILE A 131 2.15 6.16 -4.87
CA ILE A 131 2.49 5.07 -5.78
C ILE A 131 1.42 3.97 -5.70
N ASP A 132 1.06 3.53 -4.50
CA ASP A 132 0.10 2.45 -4.28
C ASP A 132 -1.30 2.80 -4.77
N LEU A 133 -1.78 4.03 -4.50
CA LEU A 133 -3.05 4.54 -5.02
C LEU A 133 -3.07 4.53 -6.56
N HIS A 134 -2.05 5.10 -7.20
CA HIS A 134 -2.02 5.19 -8.66
C HIS A 134 -1.78 3.84 -9.33
N HIS A 135 -0.93 2.97 -8.76
CA HIS A 135 -0.69 1.63 -9.28
C HIS A 135 -1.95 0.76 -9.16
N SER A 136 -2.60 0.76 -8.00
CA SER A 136 -3.83 -0.02 -7.79
C SER A 136 -4.99 0.47 -8.64
N ALA A 137 -5.15 1.79 -8.79
CA ALA A 137 -6.17 2.34 -9.68
C ALA A 137 -5.86 2.04 -11.16
N LEU A 138 -4.58 2.08 -11.55
CA LEU A 138 -4.16 1.72 -12.90
C LEU A 138 -4.48 0.26 -13.22
N LEU A 139 -4.42 -0.67 -12.26
CA LEU A 139 -4.86 -2.06 -12.48
C LEU A 139 -6.30 -2.13 -12.97
N ALA A 140 -7.20 -1.38 -12.33
CA ALA A 140 -8.61 -1.35 -12.68
C ALA A 140 -8.82 -0.73 -14.08
N ASP A 141 -8.12 0.36 -14.37
CA ASP A 141 -8.23 1.04 -15.67
C ASP A 141 -7.67 0.22 -16.84
N LEU A 142 -6.66 -0.63 -16.59
CA LEU A 142 -6.05 -1.48 -17.62
C LEU A 142 -6.78 -2.82 -17.83
N SER A 143 -7.62 -3.27 -16.90
CA SER A 143 -8.24 -4.60 -16.94
C SER A 143 -9.76 -4.54 -17.05
N LEU A 144 -10.26 -4.49 -18.29
CA LEU A 144 -11.69 -4.65 -18.59
C LEU A 144 -12.19 -6.10 -18.42
N SER A 145 -11.27 -7.07 -18.40
CA SER A 145 -11.55 -8.50 -18.23
C SER A 145 -10.83 -9.09 -17.01
N ASP A 146 -11.51 -9.97 -16.27
CA ASP A 146 -10.96 -10.69 -15.12
C ASP A 146 -9.72 -11.52 -15.46
N SER A 147 -9.65 -12.04 -16.69
CA SER A 147 -8.50 -12.82 -17.17
C SER A 147 -7.23 -11.97 -17.26
N VAL A 148 -7.36 -10.72 -17.74
CA VAL A 148 -6.27 -9.74 -17.85
C VAL A 148 -5.84 -9.30 -16.46
N ARG A 149 -6.79 -8.96 -15.58
CA ARG A 149 -6.53 -8.60 -14.18
C ARG A 149 -5.71 -9.65 -13.44
N THR A 150 -6.06 -10.93 -13.62
CA THR A 150 -5.36 -12.06 -13.01
C THR A 150 -3.92 -12.18 -13.53
N LYS A 151 -3.69 -12.01 -14.84
CA LYS A 151 -2.36 -12.03 -15.44
C LYS A 151 -1.47 -10.89 -14.93
N LEU A 152 -2.00 -9.66 -14.88
CA LEU A 152 -1.25 -8.50 -14.35
C LEU A 152 -0.87 -8.74 -12.88
N ASN A 153 -1.83 -9.15 -12.04
CA ASN A 153 -1.58 -9.36 -10.61
C ASN A 153 -0.64 -10.55 -10.34
N SER A 154 -0.69 -11.60 -11.17
CA SER A 154 0.27 -12.70 -11.12
C SER A 154 1.70 -12.23 -11.39
N ARG A 155 1.89 -11.38 -12.41
CA ARG A 155 3.20 -10.77 -12.70
C ARG A 155 3.66 -9.87 -11.56
N CYS A 156 2.80 -9.04 -10.98
CA CYS A 156 3.13 -8.25 -9.77
C CYS A 156 3.63 -9.14 -8.63
N SER A 157 2.96 -10.27 -8.38
CA SER A 157 3.34 -11.18 -7.29
C SER A 157 4.70 -11.83 -7.54
N LEU A 158 4.99 -12.26 -8.77
CA LEU A 158 6.30 -12.80 -9.14
C LEU A 158 7.41 -11.76 -8.94
N PHE A 159 7.20 -10.53 -9.43
CA PHE A 159 8.16 -9.44 -9.31
C PHE A 159 8.35 -8.98 -7.86
N SER A 160 7.29 -8.97 -7.06
CA SER A 160 7.38 -8.70 -5.62
C SER A 160 8.23 -9.75 -4.88
N ALA A 161 8.08 -11.03 -5.24
CA ALA A 161 8.88 -12.12 -4.68
C ALA A 161 10.37 -11.97 -5.02
N ILE A 162 10.69 -11.63 -6.28
CA ILE A 162 12.06 -11.30 -6.69
C ILE A 162 12.59 -10.10 -5.88
N GLY A 163 11.76 -9.08 -5.68
CA GLY A 163 12.14 -7.90 -4.89
C GLY A 163 12.44 -8.22 -3.43
N SER A 164 11.82 -9.26 -2.88
CA SER A 164 12.07 -9.72 -1.51
C SER A 164 13.45 -10.33 -1.31
N ILE A 165 14.15 -10.73 -2.39
CA ILE A 165 15.55 -11.20 -2.34
C ILE A 165 16.48 -10.11 -1.79
N SER A 166 16.14 -8.84 -1.98
CA SER A 166 16.90 -7.69 -1.45
C SER A 166 17.13 -7.76 0.06
N VAL A 167 16.17 -8.31 0.82
CA VAL A 167 16.26 -8.46 2.28
C VAL A 167 17.31 -9.49 2.68
N PHE A 168 17.38 -10.60 1.96
CA PHE A 168 18.38 -11.62 2.24
C PHE A 168 19.78 -11.11 1.92
N LEU A 169 19.91 -10.32 0.85
CA LEU A 169 21.17 -9.66 0.51
C LEU A 169 21.55 -8.58 1.53
N SER A 170 20.58 -7.82 2.05
CA SER A 170 20.88 -6.78 3.05
C SER A 170 21.46 -7.36 4.34
N TYR A 171 21.07 -8.57 4.75
CA TYR A 171 21.68 -9.24 5.90
C TYR A 171 23.18 -9.50 5.73
N LEU A 172 23.66 -9.74 4.51
CA LEU A 172 25.08 -10.01 4.25
C LEU A 172 25.94 -8.74 4.34
N VAL A 173 25.35 -7.58 4.11
CA VAL A 173 26.04 -6.29 4.08
C VAL A 173 25.76 -5.43 5.32
N TRP A 174 24.81 -5.84 6.17
CA TRP A 174 24.45 -5.11 7.38
C TRP A 174 25.52 -5.25 8.46
N ASN A 175 26.13 -4.12 8.81
CA ASN A 175 27.07 -4.01 9.92
C ASN A 175 26.78 -2.72 10.69
N LYS A 176 26.54 -2.85 12.00
CA LYS A 176 26.20 -1.72 12.87
C LYS A 176 27.37 -0.76 13.10
N ILE A 177 28.60 -1.26 13.02
CA ILE A 177 29.83 -0.49 13.29
C ILE A 177 30.27 0.24 12.02
N ASP A 178 30.30 -0.46 10.88
CA ASP A 178 30.60 0.14 9.58
C ASP A 178 29.39 0.07 8.64
N LEU A 179 28.63 1.16 8.61
CA LEU A 179 27.46 1.31 7.74
C LEU A 179 27.81 1.62 6.28
N THR A 180 29.08 1.79 5.92
CA THR A 180 29.47 2.26 4.58
C THR A 180 29.00 1.29 3.50
N THR A 181 29.26 -0.01 3.67
CA THR A 181 28.82 -1.05 2.73
C THR A 181 27.30 -1.11 2.63
N PHE A 182 26.60 -1.03 3.76
CA PHE A 182 25.14 -1.03 3.79
C PHE A 182 24.53 0.21 3.11
N ARG A 183 25.11 1.39 3.33
CA ARG A 183 24.71 2.64 2.66
C ARG A 183 24.90 2.52 1.15
N ILE A 184 26.07 2.09 0.69
CA ILE A 184 26.35 1.87 -0.73
C ILE A 184 25.31 0.91 -1.34
N PHE A 185 25.03 -0.20 -0.66
CA PHE A 185 23.99 -1.14 -1.07
C PHE A 185 22.62 -0.46 -1.20
N CYS A 186 22.19 0.32 -0.20
CA CYS A 186 20.94 1.06 -0.24
C CYS A 186 20.89 2.09 -1.38
N PHE A 187 21.98 2.81 -1.63
CA PHE A 187 22.11 3.74 -2.75
C PHE A 187 22.02 3.02 -4.11
N VAL A 188 22.63 1.85 -4.25
CA VAL A 188 22.52 1.02 -5.45
C VAL A 188 21.08 0.58 -5.68
N LEU A 189 20.40 0.07 -4.65
CA LEU A 189 18.98 -0.30 -4.74
C LEU A 189 18.10 0.90 -5.12
N ALA A 190 18.32 2.06 -4.49
CA ALA A 190 17.60 3.28 -4.79
C ALA A 190 17.80 3.72 -6.24
N THR A 191 19.03 3.61 -6.76
CA THR A 191 19.36 3.93 -8.15
C THR A 191 18.67 2.96 -9.13
N ILE A 192 18.65 1.66 -8.81
CA ILE A 192 17.94 0.64 -9.59
C ILE A 192 16.44 0.97 -9.64
N SER A 193 15.83 1.28 -8.49
CA SER A 193 14.42 1.66 -8.41
C SER A 193 14.13 2.95 -9.18
N PHE A 194 14.93 4.00 -8.99
CA PHE A 194 14.78 5.30 -9.64
C PHE A 194 14.80 5.17 -11.17
N ILE A 195 15.83 4.50 -11.71
CA ILE A 195 15.96 4.27 -13.15
C ILE A 195 14.87 3.31 -13.63
N GLY A 196 14.54 2.31 -12.83
CA GLY A 196 13.50 1.31 -13.08
C GLY A 196 12.15 1.95 -13.34
N TYR A 197 11.68 2.80 -12.43
CA TYR A 197 10.44 3.57 -12.59
C TYR A 197 10.46 4.43 -13.85
N LEU A 198 11.52 5.22 -14.08
CA LEU A 198 11.61 6.09 -15.25
C LEU A 198 11.55 5.32 -16.57
N LYS A 199 12.19 4.14 -16.65
CA LYS A 199 12.19 3.32 -17.85
C LYS A 199 10.88 2.55 -18.02
N MET A 200 10.42 1.84 -16.99
CA MET A 200 9.27 0.95 -17.10
C MET A 200 7.95 1.69 -17.22
N VAL A 201 7.80 2.87 -16.60
CA VAL A 201 6.62 3.72 -16.85
C VAL A 201 6.60 4.24 -18.29
N LYS A 202 7.75 4.58 -18.89
CA LYS A 202 7.83 4.95 -20.32
C LYS A 202 7.49 3.78 -21.25
N VAL A 203 7.97 2.58 -20.91
CA VAL A 203 7.61 1.35 -21.65
C VAL A 203 6.11 1.08 -21.54
N LEU A 204 5.55 1.21 -20.34
CA LEU A 204 4.13 1.01 -20.09
C LEU A 204 3.26 2.02 -20.84
N LYS A 205 3.67 3.30 -20.87
CA LYS A 205 3.04 4.34 -21.71
C LYS A 205 3.04 3.95 -23.19
N LYS A 206 4.17 3.50 -23.74
CA LYS A 206 4.27 3.07 -25.15
C LYS A 206 3.41 1.82 -25.43
N ALA A 207 3.43 0.84 -24.53
CA ALA A 207 2.63 -0.37 -24.66
C ALA A 207 1.13 -0.07 -24.61
N TYR A 208 0.72 0.85 -23.73
CA TYR A 208 -0.66 1.31 -23.62
C TYR A 208 -1.14 2.04 -24.89
N ILE A 209 -0.33 2.94 -25.48
CA ILE A 209 -0.68 3.57 -26.76
C ILE A 209 -0.89 2.53 -27.85
N LYS A 210 0.00 1.53 -27.94
CA LYS A 210 -0.12 0.46 -28.94
C LYS A 210 -1.42 -0.33 -28.73
N TYR A 211 -1.69 -0.73 -27.49
CA TYR A 211 -2.92 -1.42 -27.11
C TYR A 211 -4.19 -0.60 -27.40
N SER A 212 -4.17 0.71 -27.08
CA SER A 212 -5.29 1.62 -27.33
C SER A 212 -5.54 1.82 -28.82
N LYS A 213 -4.49 1.86 -29.66
CA LYS A 213 -4.63 1.95 -31.13
C LYS A 213 -5.22 0.67 -31.72
N ASP A 214 -4.74 -0.50 -31.29
CA ASP A 214 -5.28 -1.79 -31.73
C ASP A 214 -6.75 -1.97 -31.29
N SER A 215 -7.13 -1.41 -30.13
CA SER A 215 -8.51 -1.42 -29.62
C SER A 215 -9.40 -0.40 -30.33
N GLN A 216 -8.90 0.81 -30.67
CA GLN A 216 -9.65 1.80 -31.47
C GLN A 216 -9.94 1.29 -32.88
N VAL A 217 -9.03 0.54 -33.51
CA VAL A 217 -9.26 -0.10 -34.82
C VAL A 217 -10.40 -1.13 -34.75
N GLN A 218 -10.65 -1.75 -33.58
CA GLN A 218 -11.81 -2.63 -33.37
C GLN A 218 -13.09 -1.88 -33.04
N ILE A 219 -13.02 -0.73 -32.38
CA ILE A 219 -14.17 0.10 -32.01
C ILE A 219 -14.70 0.88 -33.24
N ASP A 220 -13.84 1.34 -34.15
CA ASP A 220 -14.23 1.97 -35.42
C ASP A 220 -15.01 1.01 -36.35
N LEU A 221 -14.94 -0.31 -36.13
CA LEU A 221 -15.76 -1.30 -36.83
C LEU A 221 -17.15 -1.50 -36.18
N GLN A 222 -17.40 -0.94 -34.99
CA GLN A 222 -18.66 -1.07 -34.23
C GLN A 222 -19.38 0.27 -33.98
N GLU A 223 -18.70 1.42 -34.04
CA GLU A 223 -19.30 2.76 -33.80
C GLU A 223 -19.86 3.42 -35.07
N GLN A 224 -20.72 2.73 -35.81
CA GLN A 224 -21.61 3.36 -36.80
C GLN A 224 -23.05 3.52 -36.32
N SER A 225 -23.33 3.32 -35.04
CA SER A 225 -24.66 3.50 -34.48
C SER A 225 -24.63 4.16 -33.11
N VAL A 226 -25.17 5.38 -33.10
CA VAL A 226 -25.71 6.14 -31.95
C VAL A 226 -24.70 6.99 -31.16
N THR A 227 -24.51 8.21 -31.67
CA THR A 227 -24.26 9.40 -30.85
C THR A 227 -25.55 9.86 -30.19
N ASP A 228 -25.52 10.10 -28.88
CA ASP A 228 -26.15 11.29 -28.31
C ASP A 228 -25.50 11.70 -26.98
N SER A 229 -25.33 13.01 -26.84
CA SER A 229 -24.66 13.71 -25.76
C SER A 229 -25.61 14.03 -24.62
N PHE A 230 -25.20 13.75 -23.37
CA PHE A 230 -25.89 14.28 -22.18
C PHE A 230 -24.93 14.90 -21.16
N SER A 231 -25.29 16.10 -20.72
CA SER A 231 -24.67 16.93 -19.69
C SER A 231 -25.22 16.55 -18.31
N GLY A 232 -24.33 16.29 -17.35
CA GLY A 232 -24.70 15.87 -15.98
C GLY A 232 -23.96 16.68 -14.91
N GLN A 233 -24.73 17.33 -14.04
CA GLN A 233 -24.33 18.27 -13.00
C GLN A 233 -23.21 17.78 -12.05
N GLU A 234 -22.23 18.64 -11.81
CA GLU A 234 -21.26 18.53 -10.72
C GLU A 234 -21.94 18.65 -9.35
N SER A 235 -21.96 17.57 -8.58
CA SER A 235 -22.21 17.64 -7.14
C SER A 235 -20.90 17.93 -6.42
N LYS A 236 -20.74 19.17 -5.92
CA LYS A 236 -19.68 19.57 -4.96
C LYS A 236 -19.92 18.87 -3.63
N ALA A 237 -19.67 17.58 -3.56
CA ALA A 237 -19.82 16.83 -2.32
C ALA A 237 -18.49 16.85 -1.55
N SER A 238 -18.56 17.39 -0.33
CA SER A 238 -17.43 17.53 0.59
C SER A 238 -16.95 16.16 1.07
N ILE A 239 -15.64 15.90 1.00
CA ILE A 239 -14.94 14.67 1.43
C ILE A 239 -15.46 14.18 2.79
N LEU A 240 -15.69 15.13 3.72
CA LEU A 240 -16.13 14.83 5.08
C LEU A 240 -17.54 14.25 5.13
N LYS A 241 -18.45 14.70 4.26
CA LYS A 241 -19.81 14.14 4.17
C LYS A 241 -19.77 12.72 3.64
N PHE A 242 -18.91 12.44 2.65
CA PHE A 242 -18.74 11.09 2.10
C PHE A 242 -18.07 10.14 3.09
N GLY A 243 -16.98 10.55 3.74
CA GLY A 243 -16.33 9.74 4.77
C GLY A 243 -17.31 9.39 5.89
N ARG A 244 -18.13 10.36 6.34
CA ARG A 244 -19.17 10.13 7.36
C ARG A 244 -20.26 9.16 6.88
N GLN A 245 -20.71 9.29 5.64
CA GLN A 245 -21.70 8.39 5.04
C GLN A 245 -21.16 6.96 4.96
N LEU A 246 -19.90 6.82 4.56
CA LEU A 246 -19.25 5.53 4.38
C LEU A 246 -19.01 4.82 5.73
N LEU A 247 -18.55 5.56 6.74
CA LEU A 247 -18.41 5.09 8.12
C LEU A 247 -19.75 4.75 8.79
N SER A 248 -20.89 5.15 8.21
CA SER A 248 -22.21 4.76 8.69
C SER A 248 -22.67 3.40 8.16
N HIS A 249 -22.02 2.84 7.12
CA HIS A 249 -22.39 1.54 6.58
C HIS A 249 -21.91 0.39 7.46
N ARG A 250 -22.84 -0.47 7.86
CA ARG A 250 -22.54 -1.64 8.70
C ARG A 250 -21.48 -2.57 8.09
N ASN A 251 -21.59 -2.90 6.80
CA ASN A 251 -20.61 -3.77 6.12
C ASN A 251 -19.24 -3.10 6.01
N PHE A 252 -19.21 -1.77 5.77
CA PHE A 252 -17.97 -1.00 5.73
C PHE A 252 -17.27 -0.94 7.08
N VAL A 253 -18.01 -0.72 8.17
CA VAL A 253 -17.43 -0.68 9.52
C VAL A 253 -16.83 -2.04 9.90
N TRP A 254 -17.54 -3.14 9.64
CA TRP A 254 -16.99 -4.48 9.92
C TRP A 254 -15.78 -4.81 9.04
N PHE A 255 -15.81 -4.42 7.76
CA PHE A 255 -14.66 -4.54 6.87
C PHE A 255 -13.47 -3.71 7.36
N ALA A 256 -13.69 -2.45 7.74
CA ALA A 256 -12.65 -1.56 8.24
C ALA A 256 -12.04 -2.07 9.55
N PHE A 257 -12.87 -2.60 10.47
CA PHE A 257 -12.41 -3.24 11.70
C PHE A 257 -11.59 -4.50 11.43
N LEU A 258 -12.04 -5.35 10.50
CA LEU A 258 -11.27 -6.54 10.10
C LEU A 258 -9.90 -6.15 9.53
N ASN A 259 -9.85 -5.12 8.68
CA ASN A 259 -8.60 -4.58 8.17
C ASN A 259 -7.71 -4.04 9.30
N LEU A 260 -8.26 -3.27 10.25
CA LEU A 260 -7.50 -2.76 11.40
C LEU A 260 -6.83 -3.91 12.16
N VAL A 261 -7.57 -4.95 12.54
CA VAL A 261 -7.02 -6.11 13.24
C VAL A 261 -5.98 -6.85 12.41
N GLN A 262 -6.17 -6.89 11.09
CA GLN A 262 -5.23 -7.51 10.17
C GLN A 262 -3.91 -6.77 10.06
N TYR A 263 -3.98 -5.45 9.97
CA TYR A 263 -2.79 -4.61 9.90
C TYR A 263 -2.03 -4.54 11.23
N CYS A 264 -2.71 -4.76 12.35
CA CYS A 264 -2.06 -4.99 13.64
C CYS A 264 -1.19 -6.26 13.67
N ASN A 265 -1.42 -7.22 12.75
CA ASN A 265 -0.70 -8.48 12.72
C ASN A 265 -0.46 -9.01 11.32
N ARG A 266 0.59 -8.48 10.71
CA ARG A 266 0.97 -8.75 9.31
C ARG A 266 1.75 -10.06 9.11
N VAL A 267 2.19 -10.72 10.19
CA VAL A 267 3.10 -11.89 10.15
C VAL A 267 2.51 -13.08 9.36
N PHE A 268 1.20 -13.30 9.41
CA PHE A 268 0.53 -14.40 8.71
C PHE A 268 -0.48 -13.97 7.63
N THR A 269 -0.77 -12.67 7.52
CA THR A 269 -1.98 -12.18 6.83
C THR A 269 -1.73 -11.46 5.51
N GLU A 270 -0.48 -11.39 5.01
CA GLU A 270 -0.14 -10.75 3.72
C GLU A 270 -0.96 -11.35 2.55
N GLY A 271 -1.19 -12.67 2.56
CA GLY A 271 -2.05 -13.36 1.58
C GLY A 271 -3.52 -12.97 1.70
N THR A 272 -4.03 -12.85 2.93
CA THR A 272 -5.40 -12.40 3.21
C THR A 272 -5.59 -10.93 2.81
N CYS A 273 -4.56 -10.07 2.93
CA CYS A 273 -4.62 -8.65 2.55
C CYS A 273 -4.97 -8.50 1.07
N LYS A 274 -4.42 -9.37 0.22
CA LYS A 274 -4.72 -9.37 -1.22
C LYS A 274 -6.19 -9.70 -1.52
N LEU A 275 -6.84 -10.51 -0.68
CA LEU A 275 -8.27 -10.84 -0.81
C LEU A 275 -9.17 -9.67 -0.36
N LEU A 276 -8.72 -8.81 0.55
CA LEU A 276 -9.48 -7.63 0.99
C LEU A 276 -9.72 -6.64 -0.15
N ASN A 277 -8.81 -6.56 -1.12
CA ASN A 277 -9.00 -5.76 -2.33
C ASN A 277 -10.18 -6.25 -3.20
N LEU A 278 -10.59 -7.51 -3.08
CA LEU A 278 -11.80 -8.00 -3.73
C LEU A 278 -13.04 -7.59 -2.92
N VAL A 279 -12.99 -7.74 -1.60
CA VAL A 279 -14.09 -7.37 -0.69
C VAL A 279 -14.40 -5.88 -0.78
N ILE A 280 -13.39 -5.02 -0.84
CA ILE A 280 -13.59 -3.58 -0.97
C ILE A 280 -14.19 -3.20 -2.33
N SER A 281 -13.87 -3.94 -3.40
CA SER A 281 -14.52 -3.76 -4.70
C SER A 281 -16.00 -4.11 -4.62
N ASP A 282 -16.37 -5.21 -3.96
CA ASP A 282 -17.77 -5.57 -3.74
C ASP A 282 -18.49 -4.51 -2.86
N LEU A 283 -17.76 -3.87 -1.96
CA LEU A 283 -18.25 -2.79 -1.09
C LEU A 283 -18.51 -1.49 -1.86
N VAL A 284 -17.63 -1.16 -2.82
CA VAL A 284 -17.84 -0.04 -3.76
C VAL A 284 -19.13 -0.26 -4.54
N ASP A 285 -19.40 -1.50 -4.96
CA ASP A 285 -20.62 -1.86 -5.69
C ASP A 285 -21.87 -1.69 -4.81
N GLU A 286 -21.80 -2.11 -3.54
CA GLU A 286 -22.88 -1.91 -2.58
C GLU A 286 -23.17 -0.42 -2.34
N ASP A 287 -22.16 0.44 -2.19
CA ASP A 287 -22.35 1.88 -2.03
C ASP A 287 -22.99 2.54 -3.28
N VAL A 288 -22.60 2.13 -4.48
CA VAL A 288 -23.21 2.62 -5.73
C VAL A 288 -24.70 2.27 -5.78
N VAL A 289 -25.06 1.03 -5.43
CA VAL A 289 -26.45 0.57 -5.47
C VAL A 289 -27.29 1.21 -4.37
N LEU A 290 -26.79 1.27 -3.13
CA LEU A 290 -27.52 1.83 -2.00
C LEU A 290 -27.78 3.33 -2.13
N HIS A 291 -26.85 4.06 -2.74
CA HIS A 291 -26.92 5.53 -2.85
C HIS A 291 -27.23 6.03 -4.27
N SER A 292 -27.56 5.11 -5.20
CA SER A 292 -27.88 5.41 -6.59
C SER A 292 -26.88 6.39 -7.23
N ARG A 293 -25.59 6.14 -7.00
CA ARG A 293 -24.53 7.05 -7.44
C ARG A 293 -24.32 6.93 -8.94
N PRO A 294 -24.05 8.04 -9.65
CA PRO A 294 -23.78 8.01 -11.09
C PRO A 294 -22.45 7.33 -11.44
N GLN A 295 -21.46 7.33 -10.53
CA GLN A 295 -20.16 6.68 -10.73
C GLN A 295 -19.63 6.07 -9.41
N ALA A 296 -18.82 5.02 -9.55
CA ALA A 296 -18.14 4.35 -8.45
C ALA A 296 -16.97 5.20 -7.93
N VAL A 297 -16.97 5.53 -6.63
CA VAL A 297 -15.93 6.35 -5.99
C VAL A 297 -14.89 5.46 -5.30
N SER A 298 -14.22 4.61 -6.07
CA SER A 298 -13.35 3.56 -5.54
C SER A 298 -12.18 4.12 -4.72
N ALA A 299 -11.45 5.13 -5.19
CA ALA A 299 -10.28 5.64 -4.47
C ALA A 299 -10.63 6.26 -3.10
N LEU A 300 -11.81 6.88 -2.97
CA LEU A 300 -12.28 7.43 -1.70
C LEU A 300 -12.70 6.32 -0.72
N VAL A 301 -13.30 5.23 -1.22
CA VAL A 301 -13.63 4.06 -0.39
C VAL A 301 -12.35 3.39 0.12
N PHE A 302 -11.36 3.20 -0.76
CA PHE A 302 -10.02 2.74 -0.38
C PHE A 302 -9.37 3.68 0.65
N GLY A 303 -9.38 4.99 0.42
CA GLY A 303 -8.77 5.96 1.32
C GLY A 303 -9.46 6.03 2.69
N THR A 304 -10.79 5.91 2.74
CA THR A 304 -11.53 5.89 4.01
C THR A 304 -11.32 4.57 4.77
N ALA A 305 -11.14 3.45 4.07
CA ALA A 305 -10.80 2.18 4.72
C ALA A 305 -9.37 2.24 5.28
N ALA A 306 -8.44 2.85 4.56
CA ALA A 306 -7.07 3.10 5.00
C ALA A 306 -7.02 3.99 6.26
N LEU A 307 -7.85 5.05 6.32
CA LEU A 307 -7.98 5.92 7.51
C LEU A 307 -8.27 5.15 8.80
N VAL A 308 -9.08 4.10 8.74
CA VAL A 308 -9.42 3.27 9.91
C VAL A 308 -8.38 2.18 10.16
N SER A 309 -7.76 1.67 9.10
CA SER A 309 -6.99 0.42 9.17
C SER A 309 -5.48 0.61 9.31
N LYS A 310 -4.91 1.66 8.71
CA LYS A 310 -3.49 2.01 8.81
C LYS A 310 -3.01 2.41 10.21
N PRO A 311 -3.83 3.03 11.10
CA PRO A 311 -3.44 3.20 12.50
C PRO A 311 -3.00 1.88 13.16
N GLY A 312 -3.60 0.75 12.77
CA GLY A 312 -3.18 -0.57 13.24
C GLY A 312 -1.75 -0.94 12.84
N GLN A 313 -1.30 -0.54 11.64
CA GLN A 313 0.09 -0.76 11.20
C GLN A 313 1.08 0.02 12.04
N THR A 314 0.78 1.30 12.33
CA THR A 314 1.66 2.16 13.13
C THR A 314 1.68 1.76 14.60
N LEU A 315 0.54 1.29 15.14
CA LEU A 315 0.46 0.80 16.51
C LEU A 315 1.08 -0.59 16.70
N ALA A 316 1.23 -1.40 15.65
CA ALA A 316 1.74 -2.76 15.77
C ALA A 316 3.17 -2.83 16.35
N PRO A 317 4.17 -2.07 15.86
CA PRO A 317 5.50 -2.02 16.46
C PRO A 317 5.48 -1.56 17.92
N VAL A 318 4.64 -0.58 18.24
CA VAL A 318 4.46 -0.04 19.60
C VAL A 318 3.94 -1.10 20.56
N ILE A 319 2.88 -1.79 20.19
CA ILE A 319 2.28 -2.85 21.00
C ILE A 319 3.25 -4.03 21.08
N GLY A 320 3.90 -4.40 19.99
CA GLY A 320 4.86 -5.50 19.94
C GLY A 320 6.06 -5.27 20.85
N THR A 321 6.66 -4.08 20.80
CA THR A 321 7.79 -3.71 21.66
C THR A 321 7.39 -3.59 23.12
N TRP A 322 6.18 -3.09 23.40
CA TRP A 322 5.64 -3.06 24.77
C TRP A 322 5.43 -4.47 25.35
N ILE A 323 4.85 -5.39 24.58
CA ILE A 323 4.68 -6.80 24.99
C ILE A 323 6.04 -7.46 25.25
N LEU A 324 7.03 -7.24 24.37
CA LEU A 324 8.38 -7.77 24.55
C LEU A 324 9.07 -7.17 25.77
N ALA A 325 8.91 -5.86 26.02
CA ALA A 325 9.47 -5.21 27.20
C ALA A 325 8.85 -5.75 28.50
N LEU A 326 7.53 -6.01 28.51
CA LEU A 326 6.85 -6.64 29.65
C LEU A 326 7.36 -8.07 29.93
N GLN A 327 7.73 -8.82 28.89
CA GLN A 327 8.12 -10.22 29.02
C GLN A 327 9.63 -10.42 29.26
N THR A 328 10.45 -9.54 28.69
CA THR A 328 11.92 -9.66 28.75
C THR A 328 12.56 -8.67 29.73
N GLY A 329 11.81 -7.65 30.19
CA GLY A 329 12.32 -6.58 31.05
C GLY A 329 13.22 -5.56 30.35
N HIS A 330 13.48 -5.72 29.06
CA HIS A 330 14.38 -4.85 28.28
C HIS A 330 13.58 -4.07 27.23
N ASP A 331 13.71 -2.74 27.25
CA ASP A 331 13.13 -1.86 26.24
C ASP A 331 14.06 -1.82 25.00
N ILE A 332 13.49 -1.59 23.81
CA ILE A 332 14.25 -1.48 22.55
C ILE A 332 15.34 -0.39 22.61
N PHE A 333 15.13 0.66 23.40
CA PHE A 333 16.09 1.75 23.61
C PHE A 333 17.24 1.38 24.56
N GLN A 334 17.02 0.39 25.45
CA GLN A 334 18.10 -0.15 26.29
C GLN A 334 18.96 -1.12 25.47
N SER A 335 18.33 -2.02 24.72
CA SER A 335 19.04 -2.99 23.86
C SER A 335 19.76 -2.35 22.66
N GLY A 336 19.30 -1.20 22.18
CA GLY A 336 19.96 -0.46 21.10
C GLY A 336 21.20 0.34 21.54
N ASN A 337 21.33 0.64 22.83
CA ASN A 337 22.49 1.35 23.41
C ASN A 337 23.60 0.40 23.90
N GLU A 338 23.30 -0.87 24.09
CA GLU A 338 24.29 -1.90 24.37
C GLU A 338 24.90 -2.40 23.04
N ASP A 339 26.23 -2.51 22.96
CA ASP A 339 27.00 -2.94 21.77
C ASP A 339 26.73 -4.42 21.33
N GLY A 340 25.58 -4.98 21.69
CA GLY A 340 25.31 -6.43 21.74
C GLY A 340 24.19 -6.94 20.83
N SER A 341 23.72 -6.18 19.83
CA SER A 341 22.75 -6.71 18.86
C SER A 341 23.35 -7.77 17.92
N ILE A 342 24.68 -7.91 17.88
CA ILE A 342 25.36 -8.93 17.06
C ILE A 342 25.53 -10.17 17.93
N LYS A 343 24.52 -11.05 17.84
CA LYS A 343 24.42 -12.35 18.55
C LYS A 343 24.32 -12.18 20.06
N LEU A 344 23.10 -12.00 20.57
CA LEU A 344 22.76 -12.45 21.92
C LEU A 344 23.20 -13.92 22.00
N ASP A 345 24.32 -14.19 22.66
CA ASP A 345 24.83 -15.53 22.81
C ASP A 345 23.93 -16.24 23.82
N LEU A 346 22.80 -16.77 23.32
CA LEU A 346 21.76 -17.39 24.15
C LEU A 346 22.37 -18.44 25.08
N SER A 347 23.49 -19.05 24.68
CA SER A 347 24.25 -20.04 25.43
C SER A 347 24.82 -19.52 26.76
N LYS A 348 25.13 -18.22 26.85
CA LYS A 348 25.69 -17.54 28.05
C LYS A 348 24.64 -16.95 28.98
N MET A 349 23.38 -16.87 28.52
CA MET A 349 22.28 -16.41 29.37
C MET A 349 21.84 -17.50 30.33
N ASP A 350 21.46 -17.06 31.54
CA ASP A 350 20.80 -17.91 32.50
C ASP A 350 19.54 -18.55 31.90
N SER A 351 19.27 -19.78 32.34
CA SER A 351 18.17 -20.62 31.87
C SER A 351 16.80 -19.93 31.99
N ALA A 352 16.58 -19.18 33.07
CA ALA A 352 15.34 -18.43 33.30
C ALA A 352 15.17 -17.28 32.29
N VAL A 353 16.22 -16.52 32.03
CA VAL A 353 16.22 -15.42 31.06
C VAL A 353 15.98 -15.96 29.65
N ARG A 354 16.65 -17.06 29.27
CA ARG A 354 16.45 -17.71 27.97
C ARG A 354 15.01 -18.18 27.78
N LEU A 355 14.37 -18.69 28.84
CA LEU A 355 12.97 -19.11 28.80
C LEU A 355 12.05 -17.90 28.61
N ALA A 356 12.31 -16.79 29.29
CA ALA A 356 11.55 -15.55 29.14
C ALA A 356 11.60 -15.00 27.71
N TYR A 357 12.78 -14.94 27.06
CA TYR A 357 12.89 -14.54 25.66
C TYR A 357 12.16 -15.49 24.70
N LYS A 358 12.30 -16.81 24.90
CA LYS A 358 11.57 -17.81 24.07
C LYS A 358 10.06 -17.65 24.20
N GLN A 359 9.57 -17.49 25.42
CA GLN A 359 8.16 -17.28 25.68
C GLN A 359 7.69 -15.94 25.10
N GLY A 360 8.55 -14.92 25.12
CA GLY A 360 8.28 -13.62 24.51
C GLY A 360 8.06 -13.72 23.01
N VAL A 361 9.00 -14.35 22.32
CA VAL A 361 8.90 -14.62 20.88
C VAL A 361 7.69 -15.50 20.55
N PHE A 362 7.42 -16.53 21.34
CA PHE A 362 6.24 -17.40 21.16
C PHE A 362 4.94 -16.61 21.28
N MET A 363 4.81 -15.76 22.31
CA MET A 363 3.62 -14.93 22.50
C MET A 363 3.41 -13.97 21.32
N MET A 364 4.48 -13.35 20.84
CA MET A 364 4.40 -12.42 19.71
C MET A 364 4.09 -13.13 18.37
N LEU A 365 4.70 -14.28 18.10
CA LEU A 365 4.57 -14.98 16.82
C LEU A 365 3.39 -15.94 16.74
N ILE A 366 2.79 -16.34 17.86
CA ILE A 366 1.69 -17.32 17.89
C ILE A 366 0.46 -16.76 18.59
N CYS A 367 0.58 -16.30 19.84
CA CYS A 367 -0.59 -15.88 20.60
C CYS A 367 -1.25 -14.63 20.01
N VAL A 368 -0.46 -13.60 19.64
CA VAL A 368 -1.01 -12.39 19.00
C VAL A 368 -1.70 -12.72 17.67
N PRO A 369 -1.13 -13.53 16.75
CA PRO A 369 -1.84 -13.99 15.54
C PRO A 369 -3.12 -14.73 15.80
N VAL A 370 -3.15 -15.64 16.78
CA VAL A 370 -4.36 -16.39 17.11
C VAL A 370 -5.46 -15.45 17.62
N VAL A 371 -5.14 -14.52 18.51
CA VAL A 371 -6.11 -13.52 19.01
C VAL A 371 -6.63 -12.65 17.86
N CYS A 372 -5.74 -12.14 17.01
CA CYS A 372 -6.13 -11.38 15.82
C CYS A 372 -7.04 -12.19 14.89
N ALA A 373 -6.72 -13.46 14.64
CA ALA A 373 -7.52 -14.33 13.79
C ALA A 373 -8.92 -14.59 14.38
N ILE A 374 -9.03 -14.81 15.70
CA ILE A 374 -10.33 -14.96 16.36
C ILE A 374 -11.17 -13.70 16.21
N LEU A 375 -10.59 -12.52 16.47
CA LEU A 375 -11.27 -11.23 16.31
C LEU A 375 -11.70 -11.00 14.85
N GLN A 376 -10.87 -11.37 13.88
CA GLN A 376 -11.19 -11.30 12.46
C GLN A 376 -12.36 -12.22 12.09
N LEU A 377 -12.38 -13.47 12.58
CA LEU A 377 -13.46 -14.41 12.34
C LEU A 377 -14.79 -13.94 12.96
N LEU A 378 -14.74 -13.38 14.17
CA LEU A 378 -15.89 -12.78 14.82
C LEU A 378 -16.43 -11.59 14.03
N ALA A 379 -15.56 -10.70 13.55
CA ALA A 379 -15.95 -9.58 12.69
C ALA A 379 -16.54 -10.06 11.36
N TRP A 380 -15.91 -11.06 10.73
CA TRP A 380 -16.39 -11.65 9.47
C TRP A 380 -17.74 -12.34 9.62
N SER A 381 -18.04 -12.90 10.79
CA SER A 381 -19.36 -13.49 11.07
C SER A 381 -20.50 -12.46 10.93
N GLN A 382 -20.22 -11.20 11.29
CA GLN A 382 -21.15 -10.07 11.20
C GLN A 382 -21.23 -9.43 9.81
N TYR A 383 -20.29 -9.77 8.92
CA TYR A 383 -20.28 -9.28 7.54
C TYR A 383 -21.39 -9.96 6.73
N THR A 384 -22.29 -9.16 6.15
CA THR A 384 -23.54 -9.65 5.53
C THR A 384 -23.50 -9.71 4.01
N LEU A 385 -22.52 -9.05 3.37
CA LEU A 385 -22.40 -8.98 1.91
C LEU A 385 -21.76 -10.27 1.35
N LYS A 386 -22.49 -11.37 1.43
CA LYS A 386 -22.08 -12.71 0.98
C LYS A 386 -23.24 -13.49 0.38
N GLY A 387 -22.95 -14.49 -0.46
CA GLY A 387 -23.95 -15.39 -1.05
C GLY A 387 -25.03 -14.65 -1.86
N GLN A 388 -26.30 -14.90 -1.54
CA GLN A 388 -27.46 -14.35 -2.27
C GLN A 388 -27.50 -12.81 -2.29
N ARG A 389 -27.14 -12.15 -1.19
CA ARG A 389 -27.14 -10.68 -1.11
C ARG A 389 -26.10 -10.04 -2.04
N LEU A 390 -24.92 -10.65 -2.14
CA LEU A 390 -23.89 -10.21 -3.08
C LEU A 390 -24.34 -10.39 -4.53
N ALA A 391 -24.97 -11.52 -4.84
CA ALA A 391 -25.52 -11.78 -6.19
C ALA A 391 -26.60 -10.76 -6.56
N GLN A 392 -27.47 -10.38 -5.62
CA GLN A 392 -28.47 -9.33 -5.82
C GLN A 392 -27.81 -7.99 -6.15
N ILE A 393 -26.85 -7.53 -5.35
CA ILE A 393 -26.15 -6.24 -5.58
C ILE A 393 -25.43 -6.24 -6.93
N LYS A 394 -24.75 -7.34 -7.29
CA LYS A 394 -24.12 -7.48 -8.61
C LYS A 394 -25.14 -7.43 -9.75
N SER A 395 -26.31 -8.04 -9.58
CA SER A 395 -27.38 -7.98 -10.57
C SER A 395 -27.98 -6.57 -10.72
N PHE A 396 -28.12 -5.82 -9.62
CA PHE A 396 -28.58 -4.43 -9.65
C PHE A 396 -27.56 -3.51 -10.31
N ARG A 397 -26.27 -3.70 -10.03
CA ARG A 397 -25.19 -2.98 -10.69
C ARG A 397 -25.15 -3.27 -12.19
N ALA A 398 -25.29 -4.54 -12.59
CA ALA A 398 -25.38 -4.90 -14.00
C ALA A 398 -26.59 -4.24 -14.68
N LYS A 399 -27.75 -4.19 -14.00
CA LYS A 399 -28.93 -3.48 -14.50
C LYS A 399 -28.71 -1.97 -14.63
N LEU A 400 -27.98 -1.32 -13.72
CA LEU A 400 -27.61 0.09 -13.84
C LEU A 400 -26.72 0.38 -15.07
N HIS A 401 -25.92 -0.60 -15.52
CA HIS A 401 -25.17 -0.53 -16.77
C HIS A 401 -26.00 -0.94 -18.02
N HIS A 402 -27.14 -1.60 -17.84
CA HIS A 402 -28.02 -2.11 -18.90
C HIS A 402 -29.35 -1.37 -19.03
N ILE A 403 -29.63 -0.36 -18.19
CA ILE A 403 -30.71 0.58 -18.48
C ILE A 403 -30.17 1.45 -19.63
N PRO A 404 -30.75 1.34 -20.84
CA PRO A 404 -30.44 2.30 -21.88
C PRO A 404 -30.91 3.65 -21.35
N VAL A 405 -29.96 4.52 -21.03
CA VAL A 405 -30.23 5.95 -20.79
C VAL A 405 -30.43 6.59 -22.14
#